data_AF-A0A968P0X7-F1
#
_entry.id   AF-A0A968P0X7-F1
#
_cell.length_a   1.000
_cell.length_b   1.000
_cell.length_c   1.000
_cell.angle_alpha   90.00
_cell.angle_beta   90.00
_cell.angle_gamma   90.00
#
_symmetry.space_group_name_H-M   'P 1'
#
loop_
_entity.id
_entity.type
_entity.pdbx_description
1 polymer ?
#
loop_
_entity_poly.entity_id
_entity_poly.type
_entity_poly.pdbx_seq_one_letter_code
_entity_poly.pdbx_strand_id
1 'polypeptide(L)'
;MGVGFHPYFTLDSCPIDTWEASFPATKYLEFQNLVPTGRVLNVEGSPLDYREQKPIGANKFNFCFCDLEREADGSAVAMLRNSNRAIKLTFDSAFNYLVVYSGEAIPAPDTRKAFAIEPITCATDAFNHPEWGLKILNPRESFTGSYRIEPVLFT
;
A
#
# COMPACT_ATOMS: atom_id res chain seq x y z
N MET A 1 2.66 -17.10 -8.49
CA MET A 1 1.36 -16.65 -7.96
C MET A 1 1.59 -15.31 -7.28
N GLY A 2 0.70 -14.37 -7.56
CA GLY A 2 0.56 -13.11 -6.84
C GLY A 2 -0.90 -12.90 -6.49
N VAL A 3 -1.19 -12.53 -5.25
CA VAL A 3 -2.52 -12.15 -4.76
C VAL A 3 -2.42 -10.78 -4.13
N GLY A 4 -3.45 -9.97 -4.33
CA GLY A 4 -3.57 -8.64 -3.76
C GLY A 4 -5.03 -8.27 -3.59
N PHE A 5 -5.27 -7.25 -2.78
CA PHE A 5 -6.59 -6.65 -2.62
C PHE A 5 -6.51 -5.20 -3.04
N HIS A 6 -7.49 -4.73 -3.83
CA HIS A 6 -7.50 -3.39 -4.42
C HIS A 6 -8.61 -2.49 -3.83
N PRO A 7 -8.75 -2.35 -2.50
CA PRO A 7 -9.76 -1.48 -1.93
C PRO A 7 -9.41 0.00 -2.15
N TYR A 8 -10.41 0.78 -2.54
CA TYR A 8 -10.36 2.24 -2.52
C TYR A 8 -11.10 2.74 -1.28
N PHE A 9 -10.39 3.47 -0.42
CA PHE A 9 -10.97 4.00 0.81
C PHE A 9 -11.40 5.45 0.65
N THR A 10 -12.55 5.76 1.21
CA THR A 10 -13.03 7.11 1.44
C THR A 10 -13.27 7.32 2.92
N LEU A 11 -12.74 8.41 3.48
CA LEU A 11 -13.07 8.83 4.84
C LEU A 11 -14.27 9.78 4.82
N ASP A 12 -14.40 10.63 3.83
CA ASP A 12 -15.51 11.55 3.64
C ASP A 12 -15.65 11.92 2.15
N SER A 13 -16.51 12.89 1.84
CA SER A 13 -16.70 13.39 0.48
C SER A 13 -15.62 14.39 0.03
N CYS A 14 -14.62 14.70 0.85
CA CYS A 14 -13.55 15.63 0.51
C CYS A 14 -12.44 14.91 -0.29
N PRO A 15 -11.64 15.65 -1.07
CA PRO A 15 -10.46 15.07 -1.71
C PRO A 15 -9.46 14.53 -0.67
N ILE A 16 -8.75 13.47 -1.07
CA ILE A 16 -7.74 12.79 -0.23
C ILE A 16 -6.62 13.72 0.25
N ASP A 17 -6.41 14.85 -0.41
CA ASP A 17 -5.39 15.85 -0.13
C ASP A 17 -5.46 16.37 1.32
N THR A 18 -6.65 16.37 1.91
CA THR A 18 -6.90 16.81 3.30
C THR A 18 -6.72 15.71 4.34
N TRP A 19 -6.52 14.47 3.91
CA TRP A 19 -6.33 13.33 4.78
C TRP A 19 -4.84 13.08 5.01
N GLU A 20 -4.56 12.25 6.00
CA GLU A 20 -3.23 11.80 6.34
C GLU A 20 -3.15 10.29 6.15
N ALA A 21 -1.97 9.80 5.77
CA ALA A 21 -1.67 8.38 5.66
C ALA A 21 -0.42 8.00 6.47
N SER A 22 -0.34 6.75 6.90
CA SER A 22 0.90 6.07 7.26
C SER A 22 0.91 4.65 6.69
N PHE A 23 2.07 4.14 6.33
CA PHE A 23 2.28 2.75 5.96
C PHE A 23 3.74 2.35 6.18
N PRO A 24 4.01 1.07 6.49
CA PRO A 24 5.21 0.70 7.20
C PRO A 24 6.37 0.38 6.25
N ALA A 25 6.46 1.05 5.10
CA ALA A 25 7.43 0.69 4.07
C ALA A 25 8.73 1.48 4.21
N THR A 26 9.87 0.80 4.17
CA THR A 26 11.20 1.46 4.15
C THR A 26 11.76 1.63 2.74
N LYS A 27 11.21 0.91 1.75
CA LYS A 27 11.65 0.94 0.36
C LYS A 27 10.49 0.95 -0.64
N TYR A 28 10.78 1.34 -1.87
CA TYR A 28 9.85 1.27 -2.99
C TYR A 28 10.56 0.92 -4.29
N LEU A 29 9.83 0.31 -5.21
CA LEU A 29 10.30 0.04 -6.57
C LEU A 29 10.22 1.33 -7.39
N GLU A 30 11.28 1.59 -8.16
CA GLU A 30 11.25 2.66 -9.14
C GLU A 30 10.53 2.20 -10.41
N PHE A 31 9.71 3.08 -11.00
CA PHE A 31 8.94 2.81 -12.21
C PHE A 31 9.28 3.79 -13.33
N GLN A 32 9.22 3.30 -14.56
CA GLN A 32 9.17 4.09 -15.78
C GLN A 32 7.99 3.61 -16.63
N ASN A 33 7.06 4.50 -16.96
CA ASN A 33 5.85 4.14 -17.73
C ASN A 33 5.06 2.97 -17.13
N LEU A 34 4.92 2.94 -15.79
CA LEU A 34 4.25 1.87 -15.03
C LEU A 34 4.91 0.48 -15.10
N VAL A 35 6.16 0.42 -15.58
CA VAL A 35 6.99 -0.78 -15.53
C VAL A 35 8.13 -0.58 -14.52
N PRO A 36 8.39 -1.53 -13.61
CA PRO A 36 9.54 -1.45 -12.72
C PRO A 36 10.85 -1.36 -13.51
N THR A 37 11.80 -0.53 -13.04
CA THR A 37 13.12 -0.41 -13.69
C THR A 37 14.13 -1.46 -13.22
N GLY A 38 13.74 -2.30 -12.26
CA GLY A 38 14.66 -3.20 -11.54
C GLY A 38 15.29 -2.57 -10.30
N ARG A 39 15.16 -1.25 -10.09
CA ARG A 39 15.74 -0.55 -8.93
C ARG A 39 14.77 -0.50 -7.75
N VAL A 40 15.32 -0.71 -6.55
CA VAL A 40 14.64 -0.54 -5.27
C VAL A 40 15.33 0.59 -4.51
N LEU A 41 14.56 1.60 -4.12
CA LEU A 41 15.04 2.85 -3.51
C LEU A 41 14.54 2.95 -2.06
N ASN A 42 15.31 3.60 -1.20
CA ASN A 42 14.88 3.90 0.18
C ASN A 42 13.84 5.02 0.18
N VAL A 43 12.85 4.93 1.07
CA VAL A 43 11.91 6.04 1.28
C VAL A 43 12.55 7.17 2.07
N GLU A 44 13.52 6.88 2.94
CA GLU A 44 14.19 7.88 3.79
C GLU A 44 14.75 9.04 2.96
N GLY A 45 14.42 10.27 3.37
CA GLY A 45 14.79 11.48 2.64
C GLY A 45 13.98 11.75 1.37
N SER A 46 13.03 10.88 1.01
CA SER A 46 12.11 11.08 -0.11
C SER A 46 10.74 11.59 0.36
N PRO A 47 9.96 12.24 -0.53
CA PRO A 47 8.57 12.58 -0.23
C PRO A 47 7.69 11.37 0.10
N LEU A 48 8.10 10.16 -0.31
CA LEU A 48 7.37 8.90 -0.14
C LEU A 48 7.58 8.23 1.22
N ASP A 49 8.31 8.86 2.16
CA ASP A 49 8.46 8.35 3.52
C ASP A 49 7.20 8.57 4.37
N TYR A 50 6.29 7.59 4.38
CA TYR A 50 5.05 7.61 5.16
C TYR A 50 5.08 6.61 6.31
N ARG A 51 6.27 6.25 6.81
CA ARG A 51 6.41 5.40 8.01
C ARG A 51 5.75 6.07 9.21
N GLU A 52 5.85 7.41 9.27
CA GLU A 52 5.07 8.23 10.18
C GLU A 52 3.83 8.82 9.51
N GLN A 53 2.79 9.01 10.32
CA GLN A 53 1.51 9.58 9.90
C GLN A 53 1.68 11.04 9.46
N LYS A 54 1.36 11.33 8.19
CA LYS A 54 1.49 12.68 7.63
C LYS A 54 0.47 12.98 6.51
N PRO A 55 0.24 14.26 6.16
CA PRO A 55 -0.69 14.64 5.11
C PRO A 55 -0.35 14.03 3.74
N ILE A 56 -1.37 13.56 3.04
CA ILE A 56 -1.26 13.15 1.63
C ILE A 56 -0.96 14.39 0.77
N GLY A 57 -1.71 15.47 0.97
CA GLY A 57 -1.53 16.73 0.25
C GLY A 57 -1.54 16.53 -1.27
N ALA A 58 -0.68 17.27 -1.96
CA ALA A 58 -0.51 17.17 -3.42
C ALA A 58 0.35 15.97 -3.87
N ASN A 59 0.80 15.11 -2.94
CA ASN A 59 1.63 13.97 -3.31
C ASN A 59 0.84 12.97 -4.15
N LYS A 60 1.52 12.44 -5.16
CA LYS A 60 0.98 11.45 -6.08
C LYS A 60 1.61 10.10 -5.78
N PHE A 61 0.76 9.09 -5.73
CA PHE A 61 1.13 7.72 -5.47
C PHE A 61 0.66 6.88 -6.64
N ASN A 62 1.59 6.08 -7.15
CA ASN A 62 1.33 4.91 -7.94
C ASN A 62 2.60 4.03 -7.83
N PHE A 63 2.89 3.59 -6.61
CA PHE A 63 4.15 2.94 -6.26
C PHE A 63 3.90 1.61 -5.58
N CYS A 64 4.76 0.65 -5.90
CA CYS A 64 4.90 -0.59 -5.15
C CYS A 64 5.99 -0.41 -4.09
N PHE A 65 5.56 -0.42 -2.83
CA PHE A 65 6.38 -0.36 -1.64
C PHE A 65 6.76 -1.77 -1.17
N CYS A 66 7.90 -1.88 -0.51
CA CYS A 66 8.45 -3.14 0.00
C CYS A 66 9.28 -2.89 1.27
N ASP A 67 9.86 -3.97 1.81
CA ASP A 67 10.66 -3.95 3.04
C ASP A 67 9.86 -3.33 4.20
N LEU A 68 8.75 -4.01 4.50
CA LEU A 68 7.73 -3.54 5.43
C LEU A 68 8.16 -3.79 6.88
N GLU A 69 8.19 -2.73 7.68
CA GLU A 69 8.26 -2.79 9.13
C GLU A 69 7.04 -3.54 9.67
N ARG A 70 7.28 -4.34 10.71
CA ARG A 70 6.27 -5.23 11.29
C ARG A 70 6.23 -5.06 12.79
N GLU A 71 5.03 -5.19 13.32
CA GLU A 71 4.76 -5.27 14.75
C GLU A 71 5.32 -6.58 15.33
N ALA A 72 5.36 -6.67 16.67
CA ALA A 72 5.88 -7.85 17.36
C ALA A 72 5.13 -9.15 17.04
N ASP A 73 3.87 -9.07 16.62
CA ASP A 73 3.06 -10.22 16.19
C ASP A 73 3.28 -10.61 14.71
N GLY A 74 4.17 -9.91 14.01
CA GLY A 74 4.48 -10.11 12.59
C GLY A 74 3.50 -9.45 11.62
N SER A 75 2.49 -8.75 12.11
CA SER A 75 1.60 -7.95 11.26
C SER A 75 2.26 -6.65 10.80
N ALA A 76 1.86 -6.16 9.65
CA ALA A 76 2.16 -4.81 9.18
C ALA A 76 0.88 -3.97 9.22
N VAL A 77 1.02 -2.68 9.54
CA VAL A 77 -0.09 -1.76 9.76
C VAL A 77 0.02 -0.56 8.84
N ALA A 78 -1.06 -0.28 8.11
CA ALA A 78 -1.25 0.98 7.40
C ALA A 78 -2.48 1.71 7.95
N MET A 79 -2.47 3.04 7.90
CA MET A 79 -3.54 3.87 8.45
C MET A 79 -3.87 5.04 7.53
N LEU A 80 -5.16 5.33 7.43
CA LEU A 80 -5.69 6.52 6.78
C LEU A 80 -6.54 7.28 7.80
N ARG A 81 -6.35 8.59 7.94
CA ARG A 81 -7.14 9.39 8.89
C ARG A 81 -7.46 10.78 8.37
N ASN A 82 -8.57 11.33 8.84
CA ASN A 82 -8.88 12.76 8.81
C ASN A 82 -9.25 13.21 10.23
N SER A 83 -9.82 14.40 10.39
CA SER A 83 -10.18 14.95 11.70
C SER A 83 -11.27 14.17 12.46
N ASN A 84 -12.04 13.30 11.81
CA ASN A 84 -13.23 12.66 12.39
C ASN A 84 -13.29 11.14 12.20
N ARG A 85 -12.54 10.59 11.25
CA ARG A 85 -12.60 9.19 10.80
C ARG A 85 -11.20 8.67 10.56
N ALA A 86 -11.00 7.40 10.89
CA ALA A 86 -9.75 6.70 10.61
C ALA A 86 -10.04 5.24 10.28
N ILE A 87 -9.22 4.70 9.38
CA ILE A 87 -9.26 3.29 8.96
C ILE A 87 -7.87 2.71 9.22
N LYS A 88 -7.83 1.57 9.90
CA LYS A 88 -6.63 0.77 10.09
C LYS A 88 -6.69 -0.46 9.20
N LEU A 89 -5.62 -0.69 8.47
CA LEU A 89 -5.37 -1.92 7.75
C LEU A 89 -4.30 -2.70 8.49
N THR A 90 -4.58 -3.97 8.78
CA THR A 90 -3.61 -4.90 9.37
C THR A 90 -3.49 -6.11 8.47
N PHE A 91 -2.27 -6.49 8.09
CA PHE A 91 -2.03 -7.62 7.20
C PHE A 91 -0.82 -8.43 7.66
N ASP A 92 -0.89 -9.75 7.52
CA ASP A 92 0.12 -10.66 8.03
C ASP A 92 1.36 -10.75 7.11
N SER A 93 2.25 -11.69 7.40
CA SER A 93 3.48 -11.92 6.65
C SER A 93 3.29 -12.53 5.26
N ALA A 94 2.06 -12.89 4.87
CA ALA A 94 1.75 -13.30 3.52
C ALA A 94 1.89 -12.13 2.53
N PHE A 95 1.64 -10.90 2.98
CA PHE A 95 1.70 -9.67 2.20
C PHE A 95 2.96 -8.88 2.58
N ASN A 96 3.97 -8.94 1.71
CA ASN A 96 5.29 -8.30 1.94
C ASN A 96 5.50 -7.04 1.11
N TYR A 97 4.49 -6.66 0.34
CA TYR A 97 4.51 -5.52 -0.56
C TYR A 97 3.20 -4.76 -0.40
N LEU A 98 3.23 -3.47 -0.74
CA LEU A 98 2.08 -2.58 -0.67
C LEU A 98 2.02 -1.74 -1.93
N VAL A 99 0.96 -1.82 -2.72
CA VAL A 99 0.69 -0.80 -3.74
C VAL A 99 -0.12 0.32 -3.10
N VAL A 100 0.31 1.55 -3.33
CA VAL A 100 -0.41 2.74 -2.89
C VAL A 100 -0.71 3.59 -4.11
N TYR A 101 -1.97 3.97 -4.25
CA TYR A 101 -2.44 4.75 -5.39
C TYR A 101 -3.43 5.83 -4.97
N SER A 102 -3.21 7.05 -5.49
CA SER A 102 -3.98 8.24 -5.13
C SER A 102 -5.08 8.61 -6.11
N GLY A 103 -5.32 7.86 -7.18
CA GLY A 103 -6.52 8.06 -8.02
C GLY A 103 -6.37 9.06 -9.16
N GLU A 104 -5.16 9.39 -9.61
CA GLU A 104 -4.91 10.37 -10.69
C GLU A 104 -5.59 10.03 -12.02
N ALA A 105 -5.60 8.75 -12.40
CA ALA A 105 -6.18 8.27 -13.65
C ALA A 105 -7.69 8.03 -13.54
N ILE A 106 -8.29 8.22 -12.36
CA ILE A 106 -9.74 8.12 -12.19
C ILE A 106 -10.39 9.37 -12.81
N PRO A 107 -11.33 9.24 -13.76
CA PRO A 107 -11.98 10.38 -14.39
C PRO A 107 -12.78 11.24 -13.40
N ALA A 108 -13.00 12.50 -13.78
CA ALA A 108 -13.93 13.36 -13.06
C ALA A 108 -15.35 12.75 -13.05
N PRO A 109 -16.12 12.90 -11.96
CA PRO A 109 -15.85 13.77 -10.82
C PRO A 109 -15.00 13.11 -9.71
N ASP A 110 -14.49 11.89 -9.89
CA ASP A 110 -13.95 11.07 -8.79
C ASP A 110 -12.42 11.02 -8.70
N THR A 111 -11.75 11.82 -9.53
CA THR A 111 -10.31 12.05 -9.46
C THR A 111 -9.88 12.38 -8.02
N ARG A 112 -8.97 11.57 -7.46
CA ARG A 112 -8.44 11.74 -6.10
C ARG A 112 -9.49 11.87 -4.99
N LYS A 113 -10.64 11.18 -5.13
CA LYS A 113 -11.65 11.08 -4.05
C LYS A 113 -11.51 9.85 -3.15
N ALA A 114 -10.64 8.92 -3.51
CA ALA A 114 -10.36 7.74 -2.72
C ALA A 114 -8.88 7.39 -2.79
N PHE A 115 -8.39 6.74 -1.74
CA PHE A 115 -6.99 6.32 -1.62
C PHE A 115 -6.93 4.80 -1.56
N ALA A 116 -6.13 4.19 -2.43
CA ALA A 116 -5.92 2.75 -2.43
C ALA A 116 -4.67 2.39 -1.62
N ILE A 117 -4.83 1.42 -0.74
CA ILE A 117 -3.75 0.77 0.01
C ILE A 117 -3.93 -0.73 -0.18
N GLU A 118 -2.99 -1.34 -0.88
CA GLU A 118 -3.14 -2.67 -1.45
C GLU A 118 -2.04 -3.60 -0.94
N PRO A 119 -2.27 -4.37 0.13
CA PRO A 119 -1.36 -5.43 0.53
C PRO A 119 -1.31 -6.48 -0.58
N ILE A 120 -0.11 -6.75 -1.10
CA ILE A 120 0.11 -7.74 -2.16
C ILE A 120 1.23 -8.73 -1.77
N THR A 121 1.13 -9.96 -2.26
CA THR A 121 2.05 -11.05 -1.87
C THR A 121 3.41 -10.99 -2.55
N CYS A 122 3.49 -10.36 -3.72
CA CYS A 122 4.70 -10.18 -4.52
C CYS A 122 4.64 -8.81 -5.21
N ALA A 123 5.79 -8.23 -5.54
CA ALA A 123 5.82 -6.94 -6.22
C ALA A 123 5.24 -7.02 -7.64
N THR A 124 4.96 -5.86 -8.22
CA THR A 124 4.73 -5.72 -9.65
C THR A 124 5.89 -6.33 -10.42
N ASP A 125 5.60 -7.07 -11.50
CA ASP A 125 6.58 -7.70 -12.38
C ASP A 125 7.42 -8.84 -11.75
N ALA A 126 6.97 -9.42 -10.62
CA ALA A 126 7.65 -10.54 -9.95
C ALA A 126 7.87 -11.80 -10.81
N PHE A 127 7.21 -11.95 -11.96
CA PHE A 127 7.51 -13.04 -12.90
C PHE A 127 8.86 -12.85 -13.61
N ASN A 128 9.25 -11.61 -13.89
CA ASN A 128 10.57 -11.27 -14.44
C ASN A 128 11.62 -11.06 -13.35
N HIS A 129 11.16 -10.82 -12.11
CA HIS A 129 11.96 -10.65 -10.91
C HIS A 129 11.51 -11.61 -9.80
N PRO A 130 11.80 -12.93 -9.88
CA PRO A 130 11.30 -13.91 -8.91
C PRO A 130 11.68 -13.60 -7.46
N GLU A 131 12.81 -12.92 -7.25
CA GLU A 131 13.26 -12.42 -5.95
C GLU A 131 12.30 -11.41 -5.30
N TRP A 132 11.38 -10.82 -6.06
CA TRP A 132 10.34 -9.91 -5.57
C TRP A 132 9.09 -10.64 -5.05
N GLY A 133 9.30 -11.76 -4.37
CA GLY A 133 8.27 -12.48 -3.64
C GLY A 133 7.42 -13.44 -4.47
N LEU A 134 7.86 -13.82 -5.69
CA LEU A 134 7.13 -14.77 -6.51
C LEU A 134 6.98 -16.11 -5.79
N LYS A 135 5.73 -16.52 -5.56
CA LYS A 135 5.43 -17.83 -4.98
C LYS A 135 5.05 -18.82 -6.07
N ILE A 136 5.76 -19.93 -6.16
CA ILE A 136 5.37 -21.07 -7.00
C ILE A 136 4.47 -21.97 -6.17
N LEU A 137 3.27 -22.28 -6.66
CA LEU A 137 2.38 -23.27 -6.07
C LEU A 137 2.32 -24.48 -7.00
N ASN A 138 2.78 -25.63 -6.51
CA ASN A 138 2.65 -26.90 -7.19
C ASN A 138 1.19 -27.39 -7.14
N PRO A 139 0.80 -28.35 -7.99
CA PRO A 139 -0.52 -28.96 -7.91
C PRO A 139 -0.83 -29.44 -6.48
N ARG A 140 -2.01 -29.05 -5.97
CA ARG A 140 -2.52 -29.34 -4.61
C ARG A 140 -1.87 -28.55 -3.47
N GLU A 141 -0.92 -27.66 -3.73
CA GLU A 141 -0.47 -26.70 -2.72
C GLU A 141 -1.50 -25.59 -2.53
N SER A 142 -1.57 -25.08 -1.31
CA SER A 142 -2.40 -23.93 -0.95
C SER A 142 -1.55 -22.82 -0.36
N PHE A 143 -2.05 -21.60 -0.51
CA PHE A 143 -1.49 -20.41 0.13
C PHE A 143 -2.60 -19.68 0.85
N THR A 144 -2.28 -19.11 2.01
CA THR A 144 -3.22 -18.35 2.82
C THR A 144 -2.53 -17.12 3.36
N GLY A 145 -3.28 -16.03 3.40
CA GLY A 145 -2.91 -14.78 4.04
C GLY A 145 -4.16 -14.11 4.57
N SER A 146 -4.01 -13.35 5.63
CA SER A 146 -5.07 -12.59 6.27
C SER A 146 -4.80 -11.10 6.17
N TYR A 147 -5.83 -10.35 5.79
CA TYR A 147 -5.85 -8.91 5.89
C TYR A 147 -7.14 -8.48 6.59
N ARG A 148 -7.08 -7.38 7.33
CA ARG A 148 -8.20 -6.85 8.08
C ARG A 148 -8.30 -5.35 7.88
N ILE A 149 -9.52 -4.86 7.73
CA ILE A 149 -9.86 -3.44 7.67
C ILE A 149 -10.79 -3.15 8.85
N GLU A 150 -10.43 -2.18 9.69
CA GLU A 150 -11.22 -1.79 10.85
C GLU A 150 -11.33 -0.26 10.94
N PRO A 151 -12.50 0.28 11.32
CA PRO A 151 -12.59 1.68 11.71
C PRO A 151 -11.84 1.89 13.04
N VAL A 152 -11.18 3.03 13.18
CA VAL A 152 -10.57 3.45 14.45
C VAL A 152 -11.50 4.46 15.12
N LEU A 153 -11.86 4.19 16.37
CA LEU A 153 -12.71 5.07 17.17
C LEU A 153 -11.83 6.13 17.86
N PHE A 154 -12.19 7.40 17.72
CA PHE A 154 -11.61 8.48 18.51
C PHE A 154 -12.26 8.45 19.89
N THR A 155 -11.45 8.29 20.94
CA THR A 155 -11.86 8.43 22.35
C THR A 155 -11.70 9.85 22.83
#